data_AF-A0A921MVJ1-F1
#
_entry.id   AF-A0A921MVJ1-F1
#
_cell.length_a   1.000
_cell.length_b   1.000
_cell.length_c   1.000
_cell.angle_alpha   90.00
_cell.angle_beta   90.00
_cell.angle_gamma   90.00
#
_symmetry.space_group_name_H-M   'P 1'
#
loop_
_entity.id
_entity.type
_entity.pdbx_description
1 polymer ?
#
loop_
_entity_poly.entity_id
_entity_poly.type
_entity_poly.pdbx_seq_one_letter_code
_entity_poly.pdbx_strand_id
1 'polypeptide(L)'
;GQVGSVAVLDVVAQSLLGAVIGIGAHAAVTPALTRLDFGITPFSAADLLMPLWAYPVLVLALVVLAAGSAGISLLGVVLSPLGVARDSRVVRLSVMRLVIWAVLIIGFVLFMNVGAALMGQSGGGAMAIVIVVLFVAAIVAGINVVGPFIVWVSALALAKTAPFPSLMVGARRLAGDPRAGWRAVSGITFALVVAGFLTVSATLGEASNPEEVMLFTAMNTGGLLTLGIAAVLAAVSTGVTQTARVIDQAPRLRAQHIAGAEVAQLHRARLAEIAVPVLLSSIIATGTALLVITTVLGGTPNNPMMALQYLGSVVGAYVLVVAAVLVASPLVNRYATRAA
;
A
#
# COMPACT_ATOMS: atom_id res chain seq x y z
N GLY A 1 -0.15 -30.90 -9.73
CA GLY A 1 0.94 -31.59 -10.46
C GLY A 1 2.27 -31.34 -9.75
N GLN A 2 3.27 -32.19 -9.99
CA GLN A 2 4.57 -32.18 -9.28
C GLN A 2 5.29 -30.81 -9.31
N VAL A 3 5.25 -30.10 -10.44
CA VAL A 3 5.85 -28.76 -10.57
C VAL A 3 5.17 -27.74 -9.65
N GLY A 4 3.84 -27.79 -9.53
CA GLY A 4 3.09 -26.90 -8.66
C GLY A 4 3.38 -27.13 -7.18
N SER A 5 3.51 -28.40 -6.74
CA SER A 5 3.88 -28.70 -5.36
C SER A 5 5.30 -28.24 -5.03
N VAL A 6 6.26 -28.42 -5.95
CA VAL A 6 7.63 -27.93 -5.74
C VAL A 6 7.66 -26.41 -5.63
N ALA A 7 6.91 -25.69 -6.48
CA ALA A 7 6.81 -24.23 -6.40
C ALA A 7 6.16 -23.75 -5.08
N VAL A 8 5.12 -24.43 -4.58
CA VAL A 8 4.53 -24.11 -3.27
C VAL A 8 5.53 -24.37 -2.14
N LEU A 9 6.29 -25.47 -2.20
CA LEU A 9 7.32 -25.77 -1.21
C LEU A 9 8.45 -24.74 -1.19
N ASP A 10 8.85 -24.22 -2.35
CA ASP A 10 9.83 -23.11 -2.43
C ASP A 10 9.27 -21.84 -1.75
N VAL A 11 8.01 -21.48 -2.00
CA VAL A 11 7.35 -20.36 -1.31
C VAL A 11 7.26 -20.59 0.21
N VAL A 12 6.99 -21.81 0.64
CA VAL A 12 6.99 -22.18 2.06
C VAL A 12 8.38 -22.01 2.67
N ALA A 13 9.44 -22.49 2.00
CA ALA A 13 10.81 -22.33 2.47
C ALA A 13 11.22 -20.85 2.56
N GLN A 14 10.91 -20.06 1.54
CA GLN A 14 11.20 -18.62 1.51
C GLN A 14 10.41 -17.84 2.58
N SER A 15 9.14 -18.18 2.79
CA SER A 15 8.31 -17.54 3.82
C SER A 15 8.77 -17.90 5.24
N LEU A 16 9.21 -19.14 5.48
CA LEU A 16 9.83 -19.55 6.74
C LEU A 16 11.12 -18.76 7.01
N LEU A 17 12.03 -18.72 6.04
CA LEU A 17 13.28 -17.94 6.15
C LEU A 17 12.99 -16.46 6.39
N GLY A 18 12.07 -15.87 5.62
CA GLY A 18 11.65 -14.49 5.80
C GLY A 18 11.05 -14.21 7.17
N ALA A 19 10.25 -15.14 7.71
CA ALA A 19 9.67 -15.00 9.04
C ALA A 19 10.73 -15.07 10.14
N VAL A 20 11.70 -15.99 10.04
CA VAL A 20 12.82 -16.09 11.00
C VAL A 20 13.69 -14.83 10.97
N ILE A 21 14.03 -14.32 9.78
CA ILE A 21 14.76 -13.07 9.62
C ILE A 21 13.95 -11.90 10.20
N GLY A 22 12.62 -11.87 9.97
CA GLY A 22 11.72 -10.86 10.51
C GLY A 22 11.66 -10.84 12.03
N ILE A 23 11.63 -12.02 12.68
CA ILE A 23 11.71 -12.13 14.14
C ILE A 23 13.05 -11.60 14.65
N GLY A 24 14.15 -11.97 13.99
CA GLY A 24 15.48 -11.44 14.31
C GLY A 24 15.56 -9.92 14.18
N ALA A 25 15.00 -9.36 13.11
CA ALA A 25 14.95 -7.91 12.87
C ALA A 25 14.07 -7.19 13.90
N HIS A 26 12.92 -7.76 14.26
CA HIS A 26 12.05 -7.24 15.31
C HIS A 26 12.81 -7.16 16.64
N ALA A 27 13.45 -8.26 17.07
CA ALA A 27 14.26 -8.28 18.29
C ALA A 27 15.44 -7.31 18.25
N ALA A 28 16.08 -7.15 17.09
CA ALA A 28 17.20 -6.22 16.91
C ALA A 28 16.79 -4.74 16.95
N VAL A 29 15.56 -4.41 16.49
CA VAL A 29 15.02 -3.05 16.48
C VAL A 29 14.43 -2.66 17.84
N THR A 30 13.96 -3.62 18.65
CA THR A 30 13.35 -3.37 19.97
C THR A 30 14.16 -2.41 20.87
N PRO A 31 15.49 -2.56 21.05
CA PRO A 31 16.26 -1.64 21.91
C PRO A 31 16.33 -0.19 21.40
N ALA A 32 16.13 0.03 20.11
CA ALA A 32 16.03 1.38 19.56
C ALA A 32 14.64 1.97 19.83
N LEU A 33 13.59 1.15 19.79
CA LEU A 33 12.21 1.56 20.05
C LEU A 33 11.96 1.96 21.51
N THR A 34 12.67 1.36 22.48
CA THR A 34 12.58 1.76 23.90
C THR A 34 13.09 3.19 24.16
N ARG A 35 13.79 3.80 23.20
CA ARG A 35 14.28 5.19 23.31
C ARG A 35 13.28 6.22 22.80
N LEU A 36 12.16 5.79 22.22
CA LEU A 36 11.13 6.69 21.74
C LEU A 36 10.35 7.28 22.90
N ASP A 37 10.17 8.60 22.88
CA ASP A 37 9.39 9.32 23.87
C ASP A 37 7.93 9.45 23.42
N PHE A 38 7.04 8.78 24.14
CA PHE A 38 5.59 8.85 23.93
C PHE A 38 4.91 9.84 24.90
N GLY A 39 5.67 10.63 25.65
CA GLY A 39 5.12 11.46 26.73
C GLY A 39 4.63 10.66 27.93
N ILE A 40 4.97 9.37 28.00
CA ILE A 40 4.67 8.45 29.11
C ILE A 40 5.97 7.81 29.59
N THR A 41 5.88 6.94 30.61
CA THR A 41 7.01 6.09 31.01
C THR A 41 7.56 5.34 29.79
N PRO A 42 8.87 5.39 29.52
CA PRO A 42 9.46 4.70 28.38
C PRO A 42 9.12 3.21 28.38
N PHE A 43 8.81 2.67 27.20
CA PHE A 43 8.52 1.26 27.05
C PHE A 43 9.76 0.41 27.39
N SER A 44 9.55 -0.65 28.16
CA SER A 44 10.57 -1.66 28.38
C SER A 44 10.66 -2.61 27.18
N ALA A 45 11.76 -3.35 27.07
CA ALA A 45 11.88 -4.37 26.03
C ALA A 45 10.81 -5.47 26.17
N ALA A 46 10.34 -5.76 27.39
CA ALA A 46 9.29 -6.74 27.63
C ALA A 46 7.92 -6.27 27.11
N ASP A 47 7.66 -4.96 27.10
CA ASP A 47 6.41 -4.38 26.58
C ASP A 47 6.33 -4.44 25.05
N LEU A 48 7.48 -4.48 24.38
CA LEU A 48 7.59 -4.48 22.92
C LEU A 48 7.76 -5.87 22.32
N LEU A 49 8.20 -6.86 23.12
CA LEU A 49 8.31 -8.24 22.68
C LEU A 49 6.96 -8.95 22.78
N MET A 50 6.70 -9.82 21.81
CA MET A 50 5.48 -10.62 21.84
C MET A 50 5.62 -11.76 22.86
N PRO A 51 4.50 -12.26 23.43
CA PRO A 51 4.52 -13.50 24.19
C PRO A 51 5.17 -14.61 23.37
N LEU A 52 5.99 -15.46 23.99
CA LEU A 52 6.79 -16.47 23.28
C LEU A 52 5.97 -17.41 22.38
N TRP A 53 4.72 -17.68 22.76
CA TRP A 53 3.78 -18.49 21.97
C TRP A 53 3.28 -17.78 20.70
N ALA A 54 3.28 -16.45 20.67
CA ALA A 54 2.77 -15.68 19.55
C ALA A 54 3.73 -15.73 18.34
N TYR A 55 5.04 -15.87 18.56
CA TYR A 55 6.02 -16.01 17.48
C TYR A 55 5.78 -17.24 16.58
N PRO A 56 5.69 -18.49 17.09
CA PRO A 56 5.41 -19.65 16.25
C PRO A 56 4.03 -19.58 15.60
N VAL A 57 3.02 -19.01 16.27
CA VAL A 57 1.69 -18.78 15.69
C VAL A 57 1.77 -17.80 14.50
N LEU A 58 2.51 -16.71 14.64
CA LEU A 58 2.73 -15.74 13.57
C LEU A 58 3.44 -16.38 12.37
N VAL A 59 4.50 -17.16 12.61
CA VAL A 59 5.23 -17.88 11.56
C VAL A 59 4.29 -18.85 10.83
N LEU A 60 3.52 -19.66 11.58
CA LEU A 60 2.58 -20.60 11.00
C LEU A 60 1.53 -19.88 10.14
N ALA A 61 0.94 -18.79 10.66
CA ALA A 61 -0.04 -18.00 9.94
C ALA A 61 0.52 -17.43 8.62
N LEU A 62 1.74 -16.87 8.65
CA LEU A 62 2.41 -16.34 7.45
C LEU A 62 2.69 -17.43 6.41
N VAL A 63 3.18 -18.59 6.86
CA VAL A 63 3.49 -19.73 5.97
C VAL A 63 2.22 -20.29 5.34
N VAL A 64 1.16 -20.49 6.12
CA VAL A 64 -0.15 -20.96 5.61
C VAL A 64 -0.72 -19.96 4.61
N LEU A 65 -0.63 -18.66 4.90
CA LEU A 65 -1.09 -17.62 3.99
C LEU A 65 -0.28 -17.61 2.68
N ALA A 66 1.05 -17.71 2.77
CA ALA A 66 1.94 -17.75 1.60
C ALA A 66 1.70 -19.00 0.74
N ALA A 67 1.60 -20.17 1.37
CA ALA A 67 1.31 -21.43 0.70
C ALA A 67 -0.07 -21.42 0.02
N GLY A 68 -1.09 -20.91 0.71
CA GLY A 68 -2.43 -20.74 0.16
C GLY A 68 -2.44 -19.78 -1.03
N SER A 69 -1.75 -18.64 -0.93
CA SER A 69 -1.62 -17.67 -2.02
C SER A 69 -0.93 -18.28 -3.25
N ALA A 70 0.20 -18.99 -3.04
CA ALA A 70 0.93 -19.68 -4.11
C ALA A 70 0.07 -20.78 -4.76
N GLY A 71 -0.62 -21.58 -3.94
CA GLY A 71 -1.53 -22.63 -4.41
C GLY A 71 -2.63 -22.05 -5.31
N ILE A 72 -3.32 -21.00 -4.85
CA ILE A 72 -4.38 -20.34 -5.63
C ILE A 72 -3.84 -19.76 -6.95
N SER A 73 -2.65 -19.16 -6.92
CA SER A 73 -2.01 -18.63 -8.14
C SER A 73 -1.74 -19.74 -9.17
N LEU A 74 -1.27 -20.90 -8.70
CA LEU A 74 -0.93 -22.04 -9.55
C LEU A 74 -2.16 -22.82 -10.05
N LEU A 75 -3.30 -22.76 -9.36
CA LEU A 75 -4.55 -23.38 -9.83
C LEU A 75 -4.93 -22.88 -11.23
N GLY A 76 -4.66 -21.62 -11.56
CA GLY A 76 -4.92 -21.08 -12.89
C GLY A 76 -4.15 -21.79 -14.02
N VAL A 77 -2.94 -22.27 -13.73
CA VAL A 77 -2.09 -23.02 -14.69
C VAL A 77 -2.59 -24.45 -14.84
N VAL A 78 -3.01 -25.07 -13.75
CA VAL A 78 -3.53 -26.45 -13.75
C VAL A 78 -4.88 -26.53 -14.44
N LEU A 79 -5.78 -25.56 -14.18
CA LEU A 79 -7.15 -25.57 -14.68
C LEU A 79 -7.25 -25.13 -16.15
N SER A 80 -6.40 -24.20 -16.61
CA SER A 80 -6.44 -23.71 -17.99
C SER A 80 -5.03 -23.46 -18.56
N PRO A 81 -4.26 -24.52 -18.87
CA PRO A 81 -2.91 -24.37 -19.40
C PRO A 81 -2.89 -23.62 -20.74
N LEU A 82 -3.89 -23.83 -21.60
CA LEU A 82 -4.06 -23.11 -22.87
C LEU A 82 -4.41 -21.63 -22.67
N GLY A 83 -5.17 -21.28 -21.63
CA GLY A 83 -5.51 -19.90 -21.31
C GLY A 83 -4.29 -19.10 -20.82
N VAL A 84 -3.38 -19.76 -20.12
CA VAL A 84 -2.08 -19.18 -19.73
C VAL A 84 -1.15 -19.05 -20.94
N ALA A 85 -1.08 -20.08 -21.80
CA ALA A 85 -0.20 -20.06 -22.98
C ALA A 85 -0.61 -19.02 -24.03
N ARG A 86 -1.91 -18.77 -24.21
CA ARG A 86 -2.44 -17.79 -25.18
C ARG A 86 -2.59 -16.38 -24.64
N ASP A 87 -2.33 -16.15 -23.35
CA ASP A 87 -2.55 -14.88 -22.62
C ASP A 87 -3.90 -14.22 -22.96
N SER A 88 -4.96 -15.03 -23.14
CA SER A 88 -6.25 -14.57 -23.69
C SER A 88 -7.17 -13.96 -22.62
N ARG A 89 -6.62 -13.50 -21.48
CA ARG A 89 -7.40 -12.99 -20.35
C ARG A 89 -7.88 -11.58 -20.63
N VAL A 90 -9.16 -11.45 -20.96
CA VAL A 90 -9.86 -10.15 -20.97
C VAL A 90 -10.12 -9.70 -19.53
N VAL A 91 -9.42 -8.65 -19.08
CA VAL A 91 -9.65 -8.07 -17.76
C VAL A 91 -10.93 -7.24 -17.75
N ARG A 92 -11.87 -7.62 -16.88
CA ARG A 92 -13.07 -6.84 -16.54
C ARG A 92 -13.17 -6.74 -15.02
N LEU A 93 -13.13 -5.52 -14.49
CA LEU A 93 -13.29 -5.27 -13.06
C LEU A 93 -14.71 -4.76 -12.77
N SER A 94 -15.31 -5.22 -11.67
CA SER A 94 -16.69 -4.87 -11.32
C SER A 94 -16.80 -3.49 -10.69
N VAL A 95 -17.77 -2.70 -11.15
CA VAL A 95 -18.13 -1.37 -10.60
C VAL A 95 -18.59 -1.48 -9.13
N MET A 96 -19.09 -2.65 -8.71
CA MET A 96 -19.53 -2.90 -7.33
C MET A 96 -18.46 -2.60 -6.28
N ARG A 97 -17.16 -2.70 -6.62
CA ARG A 97 -16.06 -2.30 -5.73
C ARG A 97 -16.18 -0.83 -5.32
N LEU A 98 -16.45 0.04 -6.29
CA LEU A 98 -16.62 1.47 -6.08
C LEU A 98 -17.91 1.76 -5.30
N VAL A 99 -19.01 1.07 -5.64
CA VAL A 99 -20.30 1.24 -4.95
C VAL A 99 -20.20 0.88 -3.47
N ILE A 100 -19.62 -0.28 -3.15
CA ILE A 100 -19.45 -0.72 -1.76
C ILE A 100 -18.60 0.27 -0.96
N TRP A 101 -17.53 0.76 -1.57
CA TRP A 101 -16.66 1.75 -0.91
C TRP A 101 -17.34 3.10 -0.73
N ALA A 102 -18.11 3.56 -1.71
CA ALA A 102 -18.91 4.79 -1.60
C ALA A 102 -19.97 4.67 -0.50
N VAL A 103 -20.69 3.54 -0.44
CA VAL A 103 -21.67 3.27 0.63
C VAL A 103 -21.00 3.28 2.01
N LEU A 104 -19.81 2.70 2.13
CA LEU A 104 -19.03 2.73 3.37
C LEU A 104 -18.67 4.16 3.80
N ILE A 105 -18.22 5.00 2.85
CA ILE A 105 -17.91 6.41 3.10
C ILE A 105 -19.17 7.18 3.53
N ILE A 106 -20.29 6.99 2.82
CA ILE A 106 -21.56 7.65 3.15
C ILE A 106 -22.03 7.23 4.54
N GLY A 107 -21.93 5.93 4.86
CA GLY A 107 -22.25 5.40 6.19
C GLY A 107 -21.40 6.01 7.29
N PHE A 108 -20.09 6.19 7.05
CA PHE A 108 -19.20 6.86 7.98
C PHE A 108 -19.57 8.33 8.20
N VAL A 109 -19.83 9.09 7.13
CA VAL A 109 -20.25 10.49 7.23
C VAL A 109 -21.59 10.60 7.97
N LEU A 110 -22.55 9.75 7.66
CA LEU A 110 -23.85 9.72 8.35
C LEU A 110 -23.69 9.40 9.83
N PHE A 111 -22.84 8.42 10.17
CA PHE A 111 -22.54 8.08 11.55
C PHE A 111 -21.91 9.26 12.30
N MET A 112 -20.99 10.00 11.68
CA MET A 112 -20.37 11.18 12.32
C MET A 112 -21.37 12.34 12.53
N ASN A 113 -22.38 12.48 11.66
CA ASN A 113 -23.37 13.56 11.79
C ASN A 113 -24.53 13.23 12.74
N VAL A 114 -24.98 11.96 12.77
CA VAL A 114 -26.23 11.57 13.46
C VAL A 114 -26.05 10.40 14.42
N GLY A 115 -24.89 9.73 14.39
CA GLY A 115 -24.59 8.56 15.22
C GLY A 115 -24.60 8.85 16.72
N ALA A 116 -24.17 10.06 17.12
CA ALA A 116 -24.27 10.50 18.51
C ALA A 116 -25.72 10.57 19.02
N ALA A 117 -26.67 10.96 18.16
CA ALA A 117 -28.10 10.99 18.51
C ALA A 117 -28.70 9.57 18.55
N LEU A 118 -28.23 8.67 17.68
CA LEU A 118 -28.69 7.27 17.59
C LEU A 118 -28.20 6.39 18.73
N MET A 119 -27.01 6.66 19.26
CA MET A 119 -26.38 5.89 20.35
C MET A 119 -26.98 6.20 21.74
N GLY A 120 -27.76 7.28 21.88
CA GLY A 120 -28.32 7.72 23.15
C GLY A 120 -27.26 8.10 24.21
N GLN A 121 -27.68 8.45 25.43
CA GLN A 121 -26.76 8.70 26.55
C GLN A 121 -26.08 7.42 27.07
N SER A 122 -26.56 6.23 26.66
CA SER A 122 -26.08 4.91 27.09
C SER A 122 -25.00 4.32 26.17
N GLY A 123 -24.86 4.80 24.94
CA GLY A 123 -23.75 4.45 24.06
C GLY A 123 -22.49 5.17 24.49
N GLY A 124 -21.78 4.64 25.49
CA GLY A 124 -20.58 5.27 26.06
C GLY A 124 -19.57 5.68 24.99
N GLY A 125 -18.88 6.81 25.21
CA GLY A 125 -17.90 7.38 24.26
C GLY A 125 -16.85 6.39 23.77
N ALA A 126 -16.51 5.37 24.57
CA ALA A 126 -15.63 4.27 24.16
C ALA A 126 -16.17 3.47 22.96
N MET A 127 -17.46 3.13 22.92
CA MET A 127 -18.05 2.40 21.79
C MET A 127 -18.10 3.25 20.53
N ALA A 128 -18.37 4.57 20.65
CA ALA A 128 -18.32 5.48 19.53
C ALA A 128 -16.91 5.54 18.91
N ILE A 129 -15.85 5.63 19.74
CA ILE A 129 -14.46 5.61 19.28
C ILE A 129 -14.15 4.31 18.53
N VAL A 130 -14.56 3.15 19.07
CA VAL A 130 -14.35 1.85 18.41
C VAL A 130 -15.03 1.83 17.04
N ILE A 131 -16.27 2.30 16.93
CA ILE A 131 -17.00 2.36 15.66
C ILE A 131 -16.28 3.27 14.66
N VAL A 132 -15.82 4.44 15.08
CA VAL A 132 -15.04 5.37 14.23
C VAL A 132 -13.77 4.70 13.73
N VAL A 133 -13.00 4.06 14.61
CA VAL A 133 -11.77 3.35 14.24
C VAL A 133 -12.06 2.24 13.23
N LEU A 134 -13.14 1.48 13.42
CA LEU A 134 -13.55 0.44 12.48
C LEU A 134 -13.96 1.00 11.11
N PHE A 135 -14.70 2.10 11.06
CA PHE A 135 -15.02 2.77 9.80
C PHE A 135 -13.77 3.28 9.08
N VAL A 136 -12.88 3.97 9.80
CA VAL A 136 -11.63 4.47 9.22
C VAL A 136 -10.79 3.31 8.69
N ALA A 137 -10.61 2.25 9.48
CA ALA A 137 -9.89 1.05 9.05
C ALA A 137 -10.53 0.42 7.81
N ALA A 138 -11.86 0.30 7.76
CA ALA A 138 -12.58 -0.25 6.62
C ALA A 138 -12.45 0.63 5.36
N ILE A 139 -12.50 1.95 5.49
CA ILE A 139 -12.34 2.90 4.37
C ILE A 139 -10.93 2.79 3.80
N VAL A 140 -9.91 2.79 4.66
CA VAL A 140 -8.50 2.66 4.27
C VAL A 140 -8.23 1.30 3.64
N ALA A 141 -8.78 0.21 4.19
CA ALA A 141 -8.69 -1.11 3.58
C ALA A 141 -9.41 -1.16 2.21
N GLY A 142 -10.53 -0.47 2.08
CA GLY A 142 -11.31 -0.36 0.85
C GLY A 142 -10.55 0.27 -0.32
N ILE A 143 -9.54 1.11 -0.05
CA ILE A 143 -8.64 1.64 -1.09
C ILE A 143 -7.99 0.51 -1.89
N ASN A 144 -7.60 -0.60 -1.25
CA ASN A 144 -7.00 -1.74 -1.95
C ASN A 144 -8.00 -2.57 -2.77
N VAL A 145 -9.29 -2.46 -2.44
CA VAL A 145 -10.38 -3.10 -3.20
C VAL A 145 -10.72 -2.30 -4.45
N VAL A 146 -10.73 -0.98 -4.34
CA VAL A 146 -11.13 -0.03 -5.39
C VAL A 146 -9.98 0.41 -6.28
N GLY A 147 -8.76 0.51 -5.74
CA GLY A 147 -7.58 1.00 -6.44
C GLY A 147 -7.34 0.35 -7.81
N PRO A 148 -7.37 -0.99 -7.95
CA PRO A 148 -7.24 -1.63 -9.26
C PRO A 148 -8.35 -1.22 -10.25
N PHE A 149 -9.57 -0.99 -9.76
CA PHE A 149 -10.68 -0.55 -10.61
C PHE A 149 -10.46 0.88 -11.11
N ILE A 150 -10.02 1.79 -10.24
CA ILE A 150 -9.69 3.18 -10.64
C ILE A 150 -8.55 3.17 -11.67
N VAL A 151 -7.47 2.42 -11.39
CA VAL A 151 -6.35 2.26 -12.34
C VAL A 151 -6.84 1.74 -13.70
N TRP A 152 -7.72 0.74 -13.71
CA TRP A 152 -8.28 0.17 -14.94
C TRP A 152 -9.08 1.19 -15.75
N VAL A 153 -10.03 1.89 -15.12
CA VAL A 153 -10.86 2.89 -15.80
C VAL A 153 -10.01 4.05 -16.31
N SER A 154 -9.09 4.56 -15.49
CA SER A 154 -8.16 5.63 -15.90
C SER A 154 -7.25 5.19 -17.05
N ALA A 155 -6.73 3.96 -17.01
CA ALA A 155 -5.91 3.41 -18.09
C ALA A 155 -6.71 3.24 -19.38
N LEU A 156 -7.97 2.82 -19.33
CA LEU A 156 -8.85 2.75 -20.50
C LEU A 156 -9.16 4.13 -21.08
N ALA A 157 -9.41 5.12 -20.22
CA ALA A 157 -9.63 6.50 -20.65
C ALA A 157 -8.38 7.07 -21.33
N LEU A 158 -7.22 6.96 -20.67
CA LEU A 158 -5.93 7.41 -21.21
C LEU A 158 -5.57 6.69 -22.51
N ALA A 159 -5.85 5.39 -22.63
CA ALA A 159 -5.60 4.64 -23.86
C ALA A 159 -6.44 5.13 -25.06
N LYS A 160 -7.59 5.75 -24.80
CA LYS A 160 -8.46 6.36 -25.83
C LYS A 160 -8.07 7.80 -26.16
N THR A 161 -7.60 8.57 -25.17
CA THR A 161 -7.30 9.99 -25.31
C THR A 161 -5.82 10.32 -25.42
N ALA A 162 -4.95 9.31 -25.49
CA ALA A 162 -3.50 9.48 -25.48
C ALA A 162 -3.02 10.40 -26.61
N PRO A 163 -2.36 11.55 -26.29
CA PRO A 163 -1.89 12.49 -27.30
C PRO A 163 -0.61 12.01 -28.02
N PHE A 164 0.06 10.98 -27.50
CA PHE A 164 1.26 10.43 -28.11
C PHE A 164 1.34 8.88 -28.00
N PRO A 165 2.03 8.20 -28.93
CA PRO A 165 2.02 6.74 -29.02
C PRO A 165 2.51 6.02 -27.76
N SER A 166 3.53 6.55 -27.07
CA SER A 166 4.07 5.92 -25.87
C SER A 166 3.07 5.90 -24.70
N LEU A 167 2.25 6.95 -24.52
CA LEU A 167 1.18 6.94 -23.52
C LEU A 167 0.09 5.95 -23.90
N MET A 168 -0.29 5.88 -25.19
CA MET A 168 -1.27 4.89 -25.64
C MET A 168 -0.81 3.46 -25.35
N VAL A 169 0.44 3.14 -25.66
CA VAL A 169 1.02 1.81 -25.41
C VAL A 169 1.06 1.51 -23.91
N GLY A 170 1.59 2.43 -23.10
CA GLY A 170 1.67 2.26 -21.65
C GLY A 170 0.29 2.11 -21.00
N ALA A 171 -0.68 2.95 -21.39
CA ALA A 171 -2.05 2.89 -20.88
C ALA A 171 -2.76 1.58 -21.28
N ARG A 172 -2.60 1.08 -22.51
CA ARG A 172 -3.17 -0.22 -22.93
C ARG A 172 -2.56 -1.39 -22.16
N ARG A 173 -1.25 -1.38 -21.89
CA ARG A 173 -0.59 -2.39 -21.07
C ARG A 173 -1.09 -2.37 -19.63
N LEU A 174 -1.19 -1.17 -19.04
CA LEU A 174 -1.73 -0.99 -17.70
C LEU A 174 -3.19 -1.44 -17.60
N ALA A 175 -4.02 -1.16 -18.62
CA ALA A 175 -5.40 -1.65 -18.69
C ALA A 175 -5.49 -3.19 -18.84
N GLY A 176 -4.46 -3.82 -19.41
CA GLY A 176 -4.32 -5.27 -19.52
C GLY A 176 -3.99 -5.97 -18.21
N ASP A 177 -3.32 -5.29 -17.26
CA ASP A 177 -3.10 -5.80 -15.90
C ASP A 177 -3.12 -4.66 -14.83
N PRO A 178 -4.31 -4.11 -14.53
CA PRO A 178 -4.45 -3.00 -13.60
C PRO A 178 -4.19 -3.41 -12.14
N ARG A 179 -4.38 -4.70 -11.81
CA ARG A 179 -4.14 -5.20 -10.44
C ARG A 179 -2.66 -5.20 -10.12
N ALA A 180 -1.81 -5.64 -11.05
CA ALA A 180 -0.38 -5.53 -10.84
C ALA A 180 0.05 -4.05 -10.79
N GLY A 181 -0.59 -3.17 -11.58
CA GLY A 181 -0.31 -1.73 -11.58
C GLY A 181 -0.54 -1.12 -10.21
N TRP A 182 -1.70 -1.42 -9.63
CA TRP A 182 -2.06 -0.99 -8.27
C TRP A 182 -1.16 -1.60 -7.20
N ARG A 183 -0.85 -2.90 -7.28
CA ARG A 183 0.00 -3.59 -6.28
C ARG A 183 1.37 -2.92 -6.14
N ALA A 184 1.89 -2.34 -7.21
CA ALA A 184 3.16 -1.63 -7.17
C ALA A 184 3.12 -0.34 -6.33
N VAL A 185 1.94 0.22 -6.06
CA VAL A 185 1.76 1.50 -5.34
C VAL A 185 0.89 1.37 -4.08
N SER A 186 0.30 0.21 -3.81
CA SER A 186 -0.62 0.01 -2.68
C SER A 186 0.03 0.29 -1.32
N GLY A 187 1.29 -0.11 -1.15
CA GLY A 187 2.03 0.13 0.09
C GLY A 187 2.25 1.62 0.33
N ILE A 188 2.70 2.37 -0.69
CA ILE A 188 2.91 3.82 -0.54
C ILE A 188 1.57 4.55 -0.37
N THR A 189 0.49 4.07 -0.99
CA THR A 189 -0.86 4.62 -0.77
C THR A 189 -1.22 4.61 0.72
N PHE A 190 -0.98 3.48 1.41
CA PHE A 190 -1.24 3.36 2.84
C PHE A 190 -0.36 4.32 3.65
N ALA A 191 0.93 4.40 3.34
CA ALA A 191 1.84 5.34 4.00
C ALA A 191 1.39 6.80 3.83
N LEU A 192 0.88 7.18 2.65
CA LEU A 192 0.36 8.53 2.37
C LEU A 192 -0.94 8.83 3.12
N VAL A 193 -1.77 7.83 3.40
CA VAL A 193 -2.96 8.02 4.26
C VAL A 193 -2.53 8.27 5.70
N VAL A 194 -1.58 7.47 6.21
CA VAL A 194 -1.01 7.65 7.57
C VAL A 194 -0.35 9.03 7.70
N ALA A 195 0.43 9.44 6.68
CA ALA A 195 1.00 10.78 6.59
C ALA A 195 -0.09 11.86 6.65
N GLY A 196 -1.22 11.65 5.98
CA GLY A 196 -2.38 12.52 6.06
C GLY A 196 -2.92 12.63 7.48
N PHE A 197 -3.15 11.51 8.17
CA PHE A 197 -3.64 11.52 9.56
C PHE A 197 -2.66 12.18 10.53
N LEU A 198 -1.35 12.04 10.30
CA LEU A 198 -0.34 12.70 11.11
C LEU A 198 -0.48 14.24 11.09
N THR A 199 -0.96 14.83 9.99
CA THR A 199 -1.14 16.28 9.89
C THR A 199 -2.15 16.84 10.89
N VAL A 200 -3.04 15.99 11.44
CA VAL A 200 -3.98 16.39 12.50
C VAL A 200 -3.24 16.91 13.73
N SER A 201 -2.03 16.41 14.01
CA SER A 201 -1.24 16.90 15.15
C SER A 201 -0.91 18.40 15.03
N ALA A 202 -0.81 18.96 13.82
CA ALA A 202 -0.61 20.40 13.61
C ALA A 202 -1.86 21.27 13.80
N THR A 203 -3.04 20.67 14.00
CA THR A 203 -4.27 21.38 14.42
C THR A 203 -4.56 21.29 15.89
N LEU A 204 -3.93 20.35 16.59
CA LEU A 204 -4.01 20.28 18.04
C LEU A 204 -3.28 21.54 18.54
N GLY A 205 -4.02 22.46 19.15
CA GLY A 205 -3.49 23.75 19.61
C GLY A 205 -2.41 23.60 20.68
N GLU A 206 -2.05 24.70 21.34
CA GLU A 206 -1.18 24.59 22.52
C GLU A 206 -1.90 23.78 23.61
N ALA A 207 -1.26 22.71 24.05
CA ALA A 207 -1.78 21.88 25.12
C ALA A 207 -1.92 22.72 26.39
N SER A 208 -3.12 22.73 26.96
CA SER A 208 -3.46 23.56 28.11
C SER A 208 -3.19 22.86 29.44
N ASN A 209 -3.21 21.51 29.43
CA ASN A 209 -3.03 20.67 30.60
C ASN A 209 -1.95 19.59 30.36
N PRO A 210 -1.29 19.06 31.43
CA PRO A 210 -0.28 18.01 31.28
C PRO A 210 -0.79 16.76 30.54
N GLU A 211 -2.05 16.37 30.72
CA GLU A 211 -2.65 15.22 30.03
C GLU A 211 -2.74 15.43 28.51
N GLU A 212 -3.04 16.65 28.06
CA GLU A 212 -3.06 16.99 26.64
C GLU A 212 -1.65 16.96 26.03
N VAL A 213 -0.63 17.42 26.77
CA VAL A 213 0.78 17.34 26.34
C VAL A 213 1.20 15.88 26.13
N MET A 214 0.83 15.00 27.06
CA MET A 214 1.13 13.56 26.97
C MET A 214 0.43 12.95 25.76
N LEU A 215 -0.86 13.25 25.56
CA LEU A 215 -1.63 12.74 24.43
C LEU A 215 -1.05 13.21 23.08
N PHE A 216 -0.73 14.49 22.94
CA PHE A 216 -0.21 15.04 21.70
C PHE A 216 1.17 14.48 21.36
N THR A 217 2.04 14.32 22.37
CA THR A 217 3.35 13.67 22.21
C THR A 217 3.17 12.22 21.77
N ALA A 218 2.30 11.45 22.44
CA ALA A 218 2.02 10.06 22.09
C ALA A 218 1.49 9.91 20.65
N MET A 219 0.54 10.76 20.26
CA MET A 219 -0.03 10.77 18.90
C MET A 219 1.01 11.11 17.84
N ASN A 220 1.87 12.10 18.10
CA ASN A 220 2.91 12.51 17.16
C ASN A 220 4.00 11.44 17.00
N THR A 221 4.55 10.95 18.11
CA THR A 221 5.58 9.90 18.08
C THR A 221 5.04 8.60 17.48
N GLY A 222 3.84 8.17 17.87
CA GLY A 222 3.18 6.98 17.32
C GLY A 222 2.84 7.13 15.84
N GLY A 223 2.39 8.31 15.41
CA GLY A 223 2.09 8.61 14.01
C GLY A 223 3.34 8.62 13.13
N LEU A 224 4.44 9.24 13.58
CA LEU A 224 5.73 9.23 12.89
C LEU A 224 6.32 7.81 12.80
N LEU A 225 6.23 7.03 13.88
CA LEU A 225 6.67 5.64 13.90
C LEU A 225 5.87 4.81 12.88
N THR A 226 4.54 4.95 12.88
CA THR A 226 3.65 4.23 11.94
C THR A 226 3.94 4.62 10.50
N LEU A 227 4.16 5.92 10.23
CA LEU A 227 4.56 6.41 8.91
C LEU A 227 5.89 5.81 8.47
N GLY A 228 6.89 5.78 9.35
CA GLY A 228 8.19 5.18 9.08
C GLY A 228 8.08 3.69 8.71
N ILE A 229 7.35 2.91 9.52
CA ILE A 229 7.11 1.48 9.26
C ILE A 229 6.36 1.29 7.94
N ALA A 230 5.29 2.06 7.70
CA ALA A 230 4.51 2.00 6.47
C ALA A 230 5.34 2.36 5.23
N ALA A 231 6.20 3.37 5.33
CA ALA A 231 7.09 3.78 4.25
C ALA A 231 8.14 2.69 3.94
N VAL A 232 8.75 2.07 4.96
CA VAL A 232 9.69 0.94 4.75
C VAL A 232 9.00 -0.25 4.10
N LEU A 233 7.82 -0.65 4.59
CA LEU A 233 7.02 -1.72 3.99
C LEU A 233 6.64 -1.39 2.54
N ALA A 234 6.24 -0.14 2.27
CA ALA A 234 5.96 0.34 0.93
C ALA A 234 7.19 0.24 0.02
N ALA A 235 8.35 0.68 0.48
CA ALA A 235 9.60 0.65 -0.27
C ALA A 235 10.03 -0.78 -0.63
N VAL A 236 9.97 -1.71 0.33
CA VAL A 236 10.28 -3.12 0.08
C VAL A 236 9.28 -3.74 -0.90
N SER A 237 7.97 -3.55 -0.66
CA SER A 237 6.90 -4.13 -1.50
C SER A 237 6.93 -3.59 -2.94
N THR A 238 7.06 -2.27 -3.10
CA THR A 238 7.19 -1.63 -4.40
C THR A 238 8.49 -2.04 -5.10
N GLY A 239 9.62 -2.07 -4.38
CA GLY A 239 10.90 -2.50 -4.92
C GLY A 239 10.87 -3.92 -5.48
N VAL A 240 10.32 -4.87 -4.73
CA VAL A 240 10.14 -6.27 -5.17
C VAL A 240 9.21 -6.35 -6.37
N THR A 241 8.05 -5.68 -6.31
CA THR A 241 7.05 -5.72 -7.38
C THR A 241 7.59 -5.12 -8.68
N GLN A 242 8.31 -3.99 -8.60
CA GLN A 242 8.92 -3.35 -9.76
C GLN A 242 10.04 -4.20 -10.35
N THR A 243 10.86 -4.82 -9.50
CA THR A 243 11.94 -5.72 -9.93
C THR A 243 11.39 -6.92 -10.69
N ALA A 244 10.39 -7.61 -10.11
CA ALA A 244 9.74 -8.75 -10.75
C ALA A 244 9.14 -8.35 -12.11
N ARG A 245 8.45 -7.19 -12.18
CA ARG A 245 7.89 -6.67 -13.43
C ARG A 245 8.92 -6.46 -14.52
N VAL A 246 10.12 -5.95 -14.19
CA VAL A 246 11.15 -5.77 -15.22
C VAL A 246 11.62 -7.11 -15.76
N ILE A 247 11.81 -8.10 -14.88
CA ILE A 247 12.23 -9.45 -15.25
C ILE A 247 11.16 -10.09 -16.16
N ASP A 248 9.89 -10.03 -15.76
CA ASP A 248 8.77 -10.62 -16.51
C ASP A 248 8.55 -9.94 -17.88
N GLN A 249 8.83 -8.63 -17.97
CA GLN A 249 8.64 -7.86 -19.20
C GLN A 249 9.86 -7.90 -20.14
N ALA A 250 11.04 -8.32 -19.68
CA ALA A 250 12.27 -8.27 -20.47
C ALA A 250 12.16 -8.99 -21.84
N PRO A 251 11.59 -10.21 -21.95
CA PRO A 251 11.43 -10.87 -23.25
C PRO A 251 10.51 -10.09 -24.20
N ARG A 252 9.44 -9.47 -23.67
CA ARG A 252 8.49 -8.68 -24.45
C ARG A 252 9.13 -7.39 -24.96
N LEU A 253 9.87 -6.68 -24.11
CA LEU A 253 10.58 -5.46 -24.49
C LEU A 253 11.65 -5.74 -25.55
N ARG A 254 12.38 -6.87 -25.42
CA ARG A 254 13.36 -7.30 -26.40
C ARG A 254 12.72 -7.60 -27.77
N ALA A 255 11.62 -8.35 -27.79
CA ALA A 255 10.92 -8.66 -29.03
C ALA A 255 10.43 -7.39 -29.76
N GLN A 256 9.95 -6.40 -29.01
CA GLN A 256 9.56 -5.11 -29.59
C GLN A 256 10.74 -4.32 -30.14
N HIS A 257 11.87 -4.32 -29.43
CA HIS A 257 13.08 -3.67 -29.92
C HIS A 257 13.59 -4.31 -31.22
N ILE A 258 13.60 -5.65 -31.29
CA ILE A 258 13.94 -6.40 -32.51
C ILE A 258 12.95 -6.09 -33.65
N ALA A 259 11.66 -5.88 -33.33
CA ALA A 259 10.64 -5.45 -34.29
C ALA A 259 10.75 -3.97 -34.72
N GLY A 260 11.79 -3.25 -34.29
CA GLY A 260 12.08 -1.87 -34.70
C GLY A 260 11.61 -0.79 -33.72
N ALA A 261 11.13 -1.14 -32.52
CA ALA A 261 10.77 -0.14 -31.52
C ALA A 261 12.01 0.55 -30.94
N GLU A 262 11.98 1.88 -30.96
CA GLU A 262 13.03 2.70 -30.38
C GLU A 262 13.06 2.57 -28.85
N VAL A 263 14.24 2.40 -28.28
CA VAL A 263 14.44 2.21 -26.82
C VAL A 263 13.85 3.38 -26.01
N ALA A 264 13.98 4.61 -26.53
CA ALA A 264 13.41 5.80 -25.91
C ALA A 264 11.88 5.74 -25.81
N GLN A 265 11.19 5.19 -26.82
CA GLN A 265 9.73 5.06 -26.82
C GLN A 265 9.26 3.98 -25.83
N LEU A 266 9.99 2.87 -25.73
CA LEU A 266 9.73 1.81 -24.74
C LEU A 266 9.91 2.34 -23.31
N HIS A 267 10.94 3.15 -23.08
CA HIS A 267 11.17 3.78 -21.78
C HIS A 267 10.04 4.77 -21.42
N ARG A 268 9.62 5.61 -22.37
CA ARG A 268 8.49 6.55 -22.17
C ARG A 268 7.17 5.82 -21.89
N ALA A 269 6.91 4.70 -22.57
CA ALA A 269 5.72 3.88 -22.30
C ALA A 269 5.74 3.28 -20.90
N ARG A 270 6.92 2.81 -20.45
CA ARG A 270 7.12 2.30 -19.09
C ARG A 270 6.94 3.39 -18.03
N LEU A 271 7.41 4.60 -18.29
CA LEU A 271 7.18 5.73 -17.38
C LEU A 271 5.69 6.03 -17.21
N ALA A 272 4.89 5.95 -18.28
CA ALA A 272 3.44 6.09 -18.18
C ALA A 272 2.78 4.97 -17.35
N GLU A 273 3.24 3.71 -17.50
CA GLU A 273 2.75 2.57 -16.72
C GLU A 273 3.01 2.71 -15.21
N ILE A 274 4.04 3.46 -14.83
CA ILE A 274 4.43 3.72 -13.43
C ILE A 274 3.76 4.99 -12.90
N ALA A 275 3.80 6.08 -13.68
CA ALA A 275 3.30 7.38 -13.25
C ALA A 275 1.78 7.38 -13.02
N VAL A 276 1.01 6.67 -13.86
CA VAL A 276 -0.45 6.65 -13.72
C VAL A 276 -0.90 6.05 -12.38
N PRO A 277 -0.50 4.82 -11.98
CA PRO A 277 -0.84 4.29 -10.66
C PRO A 277 -0.31 5.16 -9.52
N VAL A 278 0.90 5.73 -9.65
CA VAL A 278 1.50 6.59 -8.62
C VAL A 278 0.62 7.83 -8.39
N LEU A 279 0.27 8.57 -9.43
CA LEU A 279 -0.56 9.76 -9.31
C LEU A 279 -1.95 9.44 -8.75
N LEU A 280 -2.57 8.36 -9.24
CA LEU A 280 -3.88 7.93 -8.73
C LEU A 280 -3.80 7.52 -7.26
N SER A 281 -2.74 6.83 -6.84
CA SER A 281 -2.54 6.47 -5.45
C SER A 281 -2.39 7.69 -4.54
N SER A 282 -1.66 8.72 -4.97
CA SER A 282 -1.53 9.97 -4.21
C SER A 282 -2.89 10.64 -4.06
N ILE A 283 -3.63 10.81 -5.17
CA ILE A 283 -4.95 11.46 -5.16
C ILE A 283 -5.92 10.72 -4.25
N ILE A 284 -5.97 9.38 -4.32
CA ILE A 284 -6.85 8.57 -3.48
C ILE A 284 -6.43 8.66 -2.00
N ALA A 285 -5.13 8.59 -1.71
CA ALA A 285 -4.64 8.67 -0.34
C ALA A 285 -4.90 10.04 0.28
N THR A 286 -4.57 11.12 -0.43
CA THR A 286 -4.84 12.50 0.00
C THR A 286 -6.34 12.73 0.17
N GLY A 287 -7.15 12.31 -0.81
CA GLY A 287 -8.60 12.45 -0.75
C GLY A 287 -9.21 11.68 0.42
N THR A 288 -8.73 10.46 0.70
CA THR A 288 -9.21 9.66 1.83
C THR A 288 -8.81 10.27 3.17
N ALA A 289 -7.54 10.71 3.29
CA ALA A 289 -7.08 11.36 4.51
C ALA A 289 -7.87 12.65 4.77
N LEU A 290 -8.02 13.50 3.76
CA LEU A 290 -8.78 14.74 3.87
C LEU A 290 -10.24 14.45 4.25
N LEU A 291 -10.89 13.47 3.61
CA LEU A 291 -12.26 13.07 3.93
C LEU A 291 -12.41 12.66 5.40
N VAL A 292 -11.50 11.83 5.92
CA VAL A 292 -11.57 11.38 7.31
C VAL A 292 -11.35 12.56 8.24
N ILE A 293 -10.34 13.40 7.98
CA ILE A 293 -10.02 14.56 8.81
C ILE A 293 -11.17 15.54 8.86
N THR A 294 -11.77 15.90 7.72
CA THR A 294 -12.88 16.84 7.67
C THR A 294 -14.13 16.29 8.34
N THR A 295 -14.39 15.00 8.18
CA THR A 295 -15.56 14.36 8.79
C THR A 295 -15.39 14.22 10.31
N VAL A 296 -14.19 13.92 10.79
CA VAL A 296 -13.90 13.75 12.23
C VAL A 296 -13.81 15.10 12.96
N LEU A 297 -13.16 16.09 12.35
CA LEU A 297 -12.94 17.40 12.98
C LEU A 297 -14.05 18.42 12.69
N GLY A 298 -14.99 18.10 11.79
CA GLY A 298 -16.14 18.96 11.49
C GLY A 298 -15.82 20.20 10.64
N GLY A 299 -14.69 20.22 9.92
CA GLY A 299 -14.31 21.37 9.08
C GLY A 299 -13.10 21.12 8.18
N THR A 300 -12.94 21.95 7.16
CA THR A 300 -11.75 21.93 6.30
C THR A 300 -10.54 22.45 7.05
N PRO A 301 -9.39 21.77 6.99
CA PRO A 301 -8.17 22.28 7.59
C PRO A 301 -7.74 23.59 6.92
N ASN A 302 -7.68 24.68 7.68
CA ASN A 302 -7.32 26.01 7.18
C ASN A 302 -5.87 26.42 7.52
N ASN A 303 -5.11 25.55 8.18
CA ASN A 303 -3.75 25.85 8.61
C ASN A 303 -2.74 25.48 7.50
N PRO A 304 -1.98 26.45 6.93
CA PRO A 304 -0.98 26.17 5.90
C PRO A 304 0.13 25.21 6.37
N MET A 305 0.40 25.14 7.69
CA MET A 305 1.40 24.24 8.26
C MET A 305 1.06 22.75 8.00
N MET A 306 -0.23 22.40 7.96
CA MET A 306 -0.66 21.02 7.70
C MET A 306 -0.32 20.59 6.28
N ALA A 307 -0.49 21.50 5.31
CA ALA A 307 -0.12 21.25 3.92
C ALA A 307 1.40 21.05 3.79
N LEU A 308 2.22 21.85 4.48
CA LEU A 308 3.68 21.67 4.49
C LEU A 308 4.11 20.35 5.12
N GLN A 309 3.56 19.98 6.28
CA GLN A 309 3.87 18.70 6.93
C GLN A 309 3.43 17.50 6.08
N TYR A 310 2.27 17.59 5.44
CA TYR A 310 1.81 16.59 4.50
C TYR A 310 2.77 16.46 3.32
N LEU A 311 3.14 17.57 2.68
CA LEU A 311 4.07 17.58 1.57
C LEU A 311 5.44 17.02 1.98
N GLY A 312 5.95 17.38 3.15
CA GLY A 312 7.22 16.85 3.67
C GLY A 312 7.18 15.32 3.87
N SER A 313 6.11 14.80 4.48
CA SER A 313 5.93 13.36 4.68
C SER A 313 5.70 12.59 3.38
N VAL A 314 4.95 13.16 2.43
CA VAL A 314 4.77 12.62 1.08
C VAL A 314 6.11 12.53 0.35
N VAL A 315 6.88 13.62 0.34
CA VAL A 315 8.20 13.66 -0.31
C VAL A 315 9.14 12.64 0.35
N GLY A 316 9.19 12.59 1.68
CA GLY A 316 10.01 11.61 2.41
C GLY A 316 9.66 10.16 2.06
N ALA A 317 8.36 9.82 2.02
CA ALA A 317 7.91 8.48 1.65
C ALA A 317 8.29 8.14 0.19
N TYR A 318 8.10 9.06 -0.75
CA TYR A 318 8.49 8.84 -2.15
C TYR A 318 10.00 8.70 -2.32
N VAL A 319 10.80 9.52 -1.64
CA VAL A 319 12.27 9.42 -1.67
C VAL A 319 12.72 8.04 -1.19
N LEU A 320 12.15 7.53 -0.09
CA LEU A 320 12.46 6.20 0.42
C LEU A 320 12.10 5.10 -0.58
N VAL A 321 10.92 5.17 -1.19
CA VAL A 321 10.49 4.19 -2.21
C VAL A 321 11.39 4.23 -3.44
N VAL A 322 11.72 5.42 -3.93
CA VAL A 322 12.63 5.59 -5.08
C VAL A 322 14.01 5.06 -4.75
N ALA A 323 14.56 5.35 -3.56
CA ALA A 323 15.85 4.83 -3.12
C ALA A 323 15.86 3.29 -3.11
N ALA A 324 14.82 2.65 -2.59
CA ALA A 324 14.71 1.19 -2.61
C ALA A 324 14.68 0.60 -4.03
N VAL A 325 13.95 1.25 -4.95
CA VAL A 325 13.92 0.83 -6.36
C VAL A 325 15.30 1.01 -7.02
N LEU A 326 16.01 2.09 -6.71
CA LEU A 326 17.35 2.35 -7.25
C LEU A 326 18.38 1.33 -6.77
N VAL A 327 18.31 0.91 -5.50
CA VAL A 327 19.18 -0.14 -4.96
C VAL A 327 18.98 -1.47 -5.70
N ALA A 328 17.77 -1.78 -6.14
CA ALA A 328 17.46 -2.99 -6.90
C ALA A 328 17.85 -2.90 -8.40
N SER A 329 18.05 -1.70 -8.93
CA SER A 329 18.30 -1.46 -10.36
C SER A 329 19.54 -2.17 -10.97
N PRO A 330 20.69 -2.32 -10.28
CA PRO A 330 21.87 -2.97 -10.86
C PRO A 330 21.66 -4.47 -11.05
N LEU A 331 20.93 -5.12 -10.13
CA LEU A 331 20.57 -6.53 -10.24
C LEU A 331 19.66 -6.75 -11.45
N VAL A 332 18.65 -5.90 -11.62
CA VAL A 332 17.75 -5.92 -12.77
C VAL A 332 18.51 -5.76 -14.09
N ASN A 333 19.44 -4.81 -14.17
CA ASN A 333 20.25 -4.60 -15.38
C ASN A 333 21.11 -5.83 -15.70
N ARG A 334 21.69 -6.49 -14.69
CA ARG A 334 22.51 -7.71 -14.88
C ARG A 334 21.70 -8.89 -15.41
N TYR A 335 20.48 -9.10 -14.90
CA TYR A 335 19.63 -10.21 -15.35
C TYR A 335 18.92 -9.91 -16.67
N ALA A 336 18.57 -8.66 -16.95
CA ALA A 336 17.95 -8.26 -18.22
C ALA A 336 18.94 -8.29 -19.40
N THR A 337 20.24 -8.17 -19.14
CA THR A 337 21.30 -8.17 -20.18
C THR A 337 22.05 -9.50 -20.32
N ARG A 338 21.86 -10.45 -19.40
CA ARG A 338 22.37 -11.82 -19.58
C ARG A 338 21.65 -12.46 -20.77
N ALA A 339 22.32 -12.41 -21.91
CA ALA A 339 22.01 -13.24 -23.07
C ALA A 339 21.94 -14.70 -22.59
N ALA A 340 20.79 -15.33 -22.87
CA ALA A 340 20.72 -16.78 -22.97
C ALA A 340 21.44 -17.20 -24.26
#